data_AF-A0A662WMT0-F1
#
_entry.id   AF-A0A662WMT0-F1
#
_cell.length_a   1.000
_cell.length_b   1.000
_cell.length_c   1.000
_cell.angle_alpha   90.00
_cell.angle_beta   90.00
_cell.angle_gamma   90.00
#
_symmetry.space_group_name_H-M   'P 1'
#
loop_
_entity.id
_entity.type
_entity.pdbx_description
1 polymer ?
#
loop_
_entity_poly.entity_id
_entity_poly.type
_entity_poly.pdbx_seq_one_letter_code
_entity_poly.pdbx_strand_id
1 'polypeptide(L)'
;MAKFFGFAAVLAAAAFGAATAATESSASVEDTCVIVDFETATSDFTALNNIVTIIKASSSLLSSYIDDPLVIEDETLTEVDFSLLGIDFTLTPTIDSLNVTGLTTLSPKQINVTGSNTLDLGTDFTGDVSVA
;
A
#
# COMPACT_ATOMS: atom_id res chain seq x y z
N MET A 1 37.39 44.12 43.72
CA MET A 1 37.42 43.85 45.17
C MET A 1 36.23 42.96 45.51
N ALA A 2 36.46 41.89 46.29
CA ALA A 2 35.52 40.86 46.81
C ALA A 2 34.85 39.94 45.76
N LYS A 3 35.14 38.63 45.67
CA LYS A 3 34.86 37.49 46.61
C LYS A 3 33.35 37.25 46.75
N PHE A 4 32.77 36.04 46.86
CA PHE A 4 33.12 34.63 46.71
C PHE A 4 31.78 33.86 46.90
N PHE A 5 31.71 32.64 46.37
CA PHE A 5 30.92 31.47 46.82
C PHE A 5 29.41 31.57 47.14
N GLY A 6 28.66 30.66 46.52
CA GLY A 6 27.38 30.18 47.02
C GLY A 6 26.92 28.92 46.29
N PHE A 7 27.47 27.76 46.68
CA PHE A 7 26.83 26.46 46.42
C PHE A 7 25.61 26.33 47.33
N ALA A 8 24.44 26.06 46.77
CA ALA A 8 23.33 25.44 47.49
C ALA A 8 22.62 24.47 46.53
N ALA A 9 22.85 23.18 46.75
CA ALA A 9 22.04 22.11 46.21
C ALA A 9 20.76 22.00 47.07
N VAL A 10 19.59 21.95 46.42
CA VAL A 10 18.41 21.25 46.95
C VAL A 10 17.86 20.38 45.84
N LEU A 11 17.85 19.07 46.13
CA LEU A 11 17.27 18.01 45.33
C LEU A 11 15.76 17.89 45.59
N ALA A 12 15.08 17.46 44.53
CA ALA A 12 13.89 16.61 44.50
C ALA A 12 12.52 17.20 44.87
N ALA A 13 11.68 17.34 43.84
CA ALA A 13 10.42 16.58 43.76
C ALA A 13 10.04 16.39 42.28
N ALA A 14 9.95 15.13 41.87
CA ALA A 14 9.41 14.73 40.58
C ALA A 14 7.93 15.15 40.48
N ALA A 15 7.61 15.92 39.44
CA ALA A 15 6.26 15.99 38.90
C ALA A 15 6.38 15.67 37.40
N PHE A 16 5.75 14.56 37.04
CA PHE A 16 5.63 14.02 35.71
C PHE A 16 5.05 15.05 34.74
N GLY A 17 5.54 15.03 33.49
CA GLY A 17 4.73 15.45 32.35
C GLY A 17 4.94 16.87 31.83
N ALA A 18 6.17 17.39 31.80
CA ALA A 18 6.55 18.43 30.84
C ALA A 18 7.27 17.77 29.65
N ALA A 19 6.57 16.88 28.94
CA ALA A 19 6.93 16.59 27.56
C ALA A 19 6.24 17.68 26.74
N THR A 20 7.05 18.64 26.29
CA THR A 20 6.73 19.53 25.17
C THR A 20 5.93 18.72 24.16
N ALA A 21 4.65 19.07 24.00
CA ALA A 21 3.89 18.65 22.85
C ALA A 21 4.65 19.26 21.66
N ALA A 22 5.55 18.47 21.08
CA ALA A 22 5.90 18.63 19.69
C ALA A 22 4.56 18.50 18.99
N THR A 23 3.99 19.65 18.63
CA THR A 23 2.93 19.75 17.65
C THR A 23 3.46 18.99 16.45
N GLU A 24 3.10 17.71 16.35
CA GLU A 24 3.14 16.97 15.12
C GLU A 24 2.27 17.78 14.19
N SER A 25 2.93 18.56 13.34
CA SER A 25 2.36 19.07 12.10
C SER A 25 2.11 17.85 11.23
N SER A 26 1.16 17.00 11.66
CA SER A 26 0.32 16.26 10.74
C SER A 26 -0.20 17.33 9.80
N ALA A 27 0.23 17.28 8.55
CA ALA A 27 -0.41 18.03 7.50
C ALA A 27 -1.84 17.49 7.47
N SER A 28 -2.74 18.10 8.26
CA SER A 28 -4.16 17.86 8.18
C SER A 28 -4.55 18.35 6.80
N VAL A 29 -4.64 17.42 5.85
CA VAL A 29 -5.34 17.68 4.60
C VAL A 29 -6.73 18.09 5.05
N GLU A 30 -7.07 19.38 4.87
CA GLU A 30 -8.44 19.81 5.10
C GLU A 30 -9.31 18.87 4.28
N ASP A 31 -10.21 18.14 4.95
CA ASP A 31 -11.14 17.20 4.33
C ASP A 31 -12.24 18.01 3.63
N THR A 32 -11.82 18.82 2.67
CA THR A 32 -12.70 19.48 1.75
C THR A 32 -13.12 18.37 0.79
N CYS A 33 -14.30 17.79 1.02
CA CYS A 33 -14.99 16.92 0.07
C CYS A 33 -15.32 17.69 -1.23
N VAL A 34 -14.29 18.16 -1.93
CA VAL A 34 -14.37 18.76 -3.24
C VAL A 34 -14.28 17.60 -4.21
N ILE A 35 -15.22 17.55 -5.15
CA ILE A 35 -15.18 16.60 -6.26
C ILE A 35 -13.88 16.89 -7.01
N VAL A 36 -12.90 15.99 -6.89
CA VAL A 36 -11.65 16.06 -7.62
C VAL A 36 -11.91 15.53 -9.02
N ASP A 37 -11.81 16.40 -10.02
CA ASP A 37 -11.84 15.97 -11.41
C ASP A 37 -10.44 15.52 -11.82
N PHE A 38 -10.27 14.21 -11.96
CA PHE A 38 -9.00 13.58 -12.29
C PHE A 38 -8.43 14.05 -13.63
N GLU A 39 -9.26 14.50 -14.57
CA GLU A 39 -8.78 15.03 -15.85
C GLU A 39 -8.05 16.36 -15.66
N THR A 40 -8.42 17.13 -14.63
CA THR A 40 -7.83 18.45 -14.33
C THR A 40 -6.65 18.38 -13.35
N ALA A 41 -6.51 17.28 -12.61
CA ALA A 41 -5.42 17.04 -11.65
C ALA A 41 -4.14 16.49 -12.32
N THR A 42 -3.81 16.96 -13.54
CA THR A 42 -2.73 16.42 -14.38
C THR A 42 -1.35 16.43 -13.69
N SER A 43 -1.08 17.44 -12.85
CA SER A 43 0.18 17.56 -12.09
C SER A 43 0.33 16.43 -11.07
N ASP A 44 -0.76 16.05 -10.40
CA ASP A 44 -0.73 15.03 -9.36
C ASP A 44 -0.51 13.65 -9.97
N PHE A 45 -1.18 13.34 -11.07
CA PHE A 45 -0.95 12.09 -11.82
C PHE A 45 0.43 12.03 -12.46
N THR A 46 1.02 13.18 -12.83
CA THR A 46 2.42 13.24 -13.26
C THR A 46 3.36 12.90 -12.11
N ALA A 47 3.13 13.45 -10.93
CA ALA A 47 3.92 13.13 -9.73
C ALA A 47 3.79 11.64 -9.36
N LEU A 48 2.57 11.09 -9.39
CA LEU A 48 2.33 9.67 -9.13
C LEU A 48 3.02 8.77 -10.18
N ASN A 49 2.98 9.13 -11.47
CA ASN A 49 3.68 8.38 -12.52
C ASN A 49 5.21 8.43 -12.37
N ASN A 50 5.77 9.51 -11.83
CA ASN A 50 7.19 9.56 -11.48
C ASN A 50 7.52 8.59 -10.34
N ILE A 51 6.66 8.50 -9.31
CA ILE A 51 6.82 7.52 -8.22
C ILE A 51 6.73 6.10 -8.76
N VAL A 52 5.74 5.81 -9.61
CA VAL A 52 5.59 4.51 -10.28
C VAL A 52 6.84 4.14 -11.07
N THR A 53 7.47 5.10 -11.73
CA THR A 53 8.73 4.89 -12.48
C THR A 53 9.88 4.51 -11.54
N ILE A 54 9.97 5.14 -10.36
CA ILE A 54 10.98 4.81 -9.34
C ILE A 54 10.77 3.39 -8.82
N ILE A 55 9.53 3.01 -8.51
CA ILE A 55 9.17 1.67 -8.02
C ILE A 55 9.51 0.62 -9.09
N LYS A 56 9.16 0.88 -10.35
CA LYS A 56 9.49 0.02 -11.48
C LYS A 56 11.00 -0.17 -11.67
N ALA A 57 11.80 0.86 -11.40
CA ALA A 57 13.26 0.77 -11.44
C ALA A 57 13.86 0.06 -10.22
N SER A 58 13.08 -0.11 -9.15
CA SER A 58 13.56 -0.58 -7.83
C SER A 58 12.77 -1.81 -7.38
N SER A 59 12.89 -2.91 -8.12
CA SER A 59 12.23 -4.19 -7.81
C SER A 59 12.53 -4.73 -6.41
N SER A 60 13.68 -4.35 -5.83
CA SER A 60 14.07 -4.69 -4.46
C SER A 60 13.17 -4.09 -3.37
N LEU A 61 12.39 -3.04 -3.69
CA LEU A 61 11.43 -2.46 -2.74
C LEU A 61 10.19 -3.33 -2.56
N LEU A 62 9.86 -4.14 -3.58
CA LEU A 62 8.69 -5.02 -3.57
C LEU A 62 9.04 -6.42 -3.07
N SER A 63 10.29 -6.86 -3.24
CA SER A 63 10.72 -8.22 -2.88
C SER A 63 10.64 -8.53 -1.37
N SER A 64 10.60 -7.52 -0.49
CA SER A 64 10.40 -7.75 0.95
C SER A 64 8.95 -7.96 1.35
N TYR A 65 8.01 -7.64 0.46
CA TYR A 65 6.57 -7.71 0.71
C TYR A 65 5.89 -8.85 -0.05
N ILE A 66 6.63 -9.53 -0.92
CA ILE A 66 6.09 -10.51 -1.86
C ILE A 66 6.99 -11.74 -1.85
N ASP A 67 6.41 -12.88 -1.51
CA ASP A 67 7.07 -14.18 -1.62
C ASP A 67 7.14 -14.62 -3.09
N ASP A 68 8.28 -15.17 -3.50
CA ASP A 68 8.52 -15.68 -4.85
C ASP A 68 9.33 -17.00 -4.75
N PRO A 69 8.74 -18.17 -5.05
CA PRO A 69 7.38 -18.35 -5.57
C PRO A 69 6.28 -18.12 -4.53
N LEU A 70 5.14 -17.60 -4.96
CA LEU A 70 3.90 -17.65 -4.19
C LEU A 70 3.23 -19.00 -4.44
N VAL A 71 3.16 -19.80 -3.40
CA VAL A 71 2.51 -21.13 -3.44
C VAL A 71 1.25 -21.07 -2.58
N ILE A 72 0.12 -21.39 -3.21
CA ILE A 72 -1.20 -21.51 -2.57
C ILE A 72 -1.60 -22.99 -2.69
N GLU A 73 -1.98 -23.61 -1.58
CA GLU A 73 -2.32 -25.04 -1.52
C GLU A 73 -3.66 -25.24 -0.81
N ASP A 74 -4.41 -26.25 -1.23
CA ASP A 74 -5.66 -26.70 -0.60
C ASP A 74 -6.71 -25.58 -0.38
N GLU A 75 -6.81 -24.63 -1.32
CA GLU A 75 -7.73 -23.50 -1.22
C GLU A 75 -9.08 -23.80 -1.87
N THR A 76 -10.16 -23.53 -1.12
CA THR A 76 -11.53 -23.66 -1.63
C THR A 76 -12.01 -22.28 -2.10
N LEU A 77 -12.37 -22.18 -3.37
CA LEU A 77 -12.86 -20.94 -3.96
C LEU A 77 -14.34 -20.72 -3.61
N THR A 78 -14.79 -19.48 -3.84
CA THR A 78 -16.21 -19.12 -3.70
C THR A 78 -17.09 -19.96 -4.64
N GLU A 79 -18.27 -20.31 -4.15
CA GLU A 79 -19.29 -21.01 -4.91
C GLU A 79 -19.64 -20.26 -6.19
N VAL A 80 -19.72 -21.00 -7.28
CA VAL A 80 -20.14 -20.52 -8.59
C VAL A 80 -21.50 -21.12 -8.90
N ASP A 81 -22.52 -20.26 -8.87
CA ASP A 81 -23.87 -20.62 -9.25
C ASP A 81 -24.08 -20.38 -10.75
N PHE A 82 -24.67 -21.36 -11.44
CA PHE A 82 -25.07 -21.22 -12.83
C PHE A 82 -26.33 -22.02 -13.14
N SER A 83 -27.12 -21.53 -14.11
CA SER A 83 -28.36 -22.17 -14.53
C SER A 83 -28.25 -22.65 -15.96
N LEU A 84 -28.60 -23.91 -16.20
CA LEU A 84 -28.62 -24.51 -17.53
C LEU A 84 -29.97 -25.18 -17.75
N LEU A 85 -30.69 -24.75 -18.80
CA LEU A 85 -32.02 -25.26 -19.16
C LEU A 85 -33.06 -25.13 -18.03
N GLY A 86 -32.92 -24.10 -17.17
CA GLY A 86 -33.83 -23.85 -16.05
C GLY A 86 -33.61 -24.76 -14.83
N ILE A 87 -32.46 -25.45 -14.78
CA ILE A 87 -31.98 -26.18 -13.60
C ILE A 87 -30.76 -25.44 -13.08
N ASP A 88 -30.77 -25.17 -11.77
CA ASP A 88 -29.72 -24.45 -11.08
C ASP A 88 -28.67 -25.43 -10.52
N PHE A 89 -27.40 -25.09 -10.72
CA PHE A 89 -26.24 -25.83 -10.25
C PHE A 89 -25.35 -24.91 -9.43
N THR A 90 -24.76 -25.47 -8.37
CA THR A 90 -23.73 -24.83 -7.56
C THR A 90 -22.47 -25.67 -7.65
N LEU A 91 -21.36 -25.04 -8.02
CA LEU A 91 -20.04 -25.67 -8.06
C LEU A 91 -19.11 -24.94 -7.09
N THR A 92 -18.46 -25.68 -6.21
CA THR A 92 -17.42 -25.16 -5.32
C THR A 92 -16.07 -25.66 -5.82
N PRO A 93 -15.29 -24.84 -6.56
CA PRO A 93 -13.99 -25.28 -7.05
C PRO A 93 -12.97 -25.32 -5.91
N THR A 94 -12.08 -26.31 -5.95
CA THR A 94 -10.90 -26.38 -5.09
C THR A 94 -9.64 -26.28 -5.95
N ILE A 95 -8.64 -25.56 -5.45
CA ILE A 95 -7.29 -25.52 -6.01
C ILE A 95 -6.41 -26.35 -5.08
N ASP A 96 -5.89 -27.47 -5.58
CA ASP A 96 -4.99 -28.32 -4.80
C ASP A 96 -3.61 -27.66 -4.71
N SER A 97 -3.08 -27.14 -5.82
CA SER A 97 -1.87 -26.31 -5.81
C SER A 97 -1.88 -25.23 -6.91
N LEU A 98 -1.54 -24.00 -6.53
CA LEU A 98 -1.25 -22.88 -7.41
C LEU A 98 0.16 -22.36 -7.08
N ASN A 99 1.05 -22.40 -8.07
CA ASN A 99 2.40 -21.89 -7.95
C ASN A 99 2.62 -20.75 -8.95
N VAL A 100 2.93 -19.58 -8.43
CA VAL A 100 3.23 -18.37 -9.19
C VAL A 100 4.67 -17.96 -8.96
N THR A 101 5.45 -17.91 -10.04
CA THR A 101 6.86 -17.51 -10.02
C THR A 101 7.06 -16.14 -10.66
N GLY A 102 8.20 -15.51 -10.41
CA GLY A 102 8.61 -14.27 -11.08
C GLY A 102 7.92 -13.02 -10.54
N LEU A 103 7.30 -13.10 -9.37
CA LEU A 103 6.65 -11.97 -8.70
C LEU A 103 7.66 -10.89 -8.27
N THR A 104 8.94 -11.25 -8.11
CA THR A 104 10.03 -10.28 -7.94
C THR A 104 10.24 -9.35 -9.13
N THR A 105 9.67 -9.66 -10.30
CA THR A 105 9.76 -8.87 -11.53
C THR A 105 8.55 -7.98 -11.79
N LEU A 106 7.71 -7.76 -10.77
CA LEU A 106 6.56 -6.86 -10.87
C LEU A 106 6.97 -5.48 -11.37
N SER A 107 6.33 -5.07 -12.47
CA SER A 107 6.51 -3.80 -13.13
C SER A 107 5.14 -3.12 -13.23
N PRO A 108 4.84 -2.19 -12.32
CA PRO A 108 3.62 -1.41 -12.40
C PRO A 108 3.53 -0.64 -13.73
N LYS A 109 2.31 -0.55 -14.27
CA LYS A 109 1.98 0.28 -15.43
C LYS A 109 1.81 1.72 -14.98
N GLN A 110 2.05 2.64 -15.91
CA GLN A 110 1.72 4.04 -15.66
C GLN A 110 0.21 4.17 -15.42
N ILE A 111 -0.10 5.04 -14.48
CA ILE A 111 -1.45 5.41 -14.09
C ILE A 111 -2.09 6.16 -15.25
N ASN A 112 -3.27 5.69 -15.66
CA ASN A 112 -4.01 6.28 -16.77
C ASN A 112 -5.40 6.75 -16.32
N VAL A 113 -5.66 8.05 -16.44
CA VAL A 113 -6.97 8.63 -16.12
C VAL A 113 -7.90 8.36 -17.30
N THR A 114 -9.01 7.66 -17.05
CA THR A 114 -9.98 7.27 -18.08
C THR A 114 -11.27 8.09 -18.04
N GLY A 115 -11.39 8.98 -17.07
CA GLY A 115 -12.52 9.88 -16.87
C GLY A 115 -12.38 10.68 -15.58
N SER A 116 -13.30 11.59 -15.33
CA SER A 116 -13.23 12.55 -14.22
C SER A 116 -13.10 11.93 -12.82
N ASN A 117 -13.54 10.68 -12.65
CA ASN A 117 -13.44 9.94 -11.39
C ASN A 117 -12.98 8.49 -11.59
N THR A 118 -12.37 8.18 -12.74
CA THR A 118 -11.95 6.82 -13.07
C THR A 118 -10.47 6.77 -13.41
N LEU A 119 -9.80 5.79 -12.83
CA LEU A 119 -8.38 5.55 -12.96
C LEU A 119 -8.13 4.11 -13.32
N ASP A 120 -7.22 3.89 -14.25
CA ASP A 120 -6.69 2.58 -14.59
C ASP A 120 -5.32 2.40 -13.94
N LEU A 121 -5.20 1.28 -13.22
CA LEU A 121 -4.03 0.86 -12.46
C LEU A 121 -3.75 -0.59 -12.85
N GLY A 122 -2.49 -0.90 -13.13
CA GLY A 122 -2.11 -2.24 -13.50
C GLY A 122 -0.65 -2.53 -13.19
N THR A 123 -0.30 -3.81 -13.26
CA THR A 123 1.08 -4.28 -13.15
C THR A 123 1.23 -5.51 -14.03
N ASP A 124 2.44 -5.72 -14.54
CA ASP A 124 2.83 -6.96 -15.20
C ASP A 124 3.94 -7.62 -14.38
N PHE A 125 4.14 -8.92 -14.55
CA PHE A 125 5.32 -9.65 -14.08
C PHE A 125 5.74 -10.65 -15.16
N THR A 126 7.00 -11.09 -15.09
CA THR A 126 7.55 -12.13 -15.97
C THR A 126 7.80 -13.38 -15.14
N GLY A 127 7.00 -14.41 -15.36
CA GLY A 127 7.12 -15.70 -14.70
C GLY A 127 6.05 -16.67 -15.16
N ASP A 128 5.97 -17.81 -14.48
CA ASP A 128 5.05 -18.89 -14.79
C ASP A 128 3.95 -19.02 -13.73
N VAL A 129 2.74 -19.31 -14.19
CA VAL A 129 1.60 -19.70 -13.37
C VAL A 129 1.30 -21.16 -13.68
N SER A 130 1.40 -22.01 -12.66
CA SER A 130 1.07 -23.43 -12.79
C SER A 130 0.03 -23.83 -11.75
N VAL A 131 -0.91 -24.68 -12.17
CA VAL A 131 -2.00 -25.22 -11.35
C VAL A 131 -1.94 -26.74 -11.46
N ALA A 132 -2.03 -27.42 -10.32
CA ALA A 132 -2.08 -28.88 -10.23
C ALA A 132 -3.30 -29.33 -9.44
#